data_AF-A0A7S0Y0C4-F1
#
_entry.id   AF-A0A7S0Y0C4-F1
#
_cell.length_a   1.000
_cell.length_b   1.000
_cell.length_c   1.000
_cell.angle_alpha   90.00
_cell.angle_beta   90.00
_cell.angle_gamma   90.00
#
_symmetry.space_group_name_H-M   'P 1'
#
loop_
_entity.id
_entity.type
_entity.pdbx_description
1 polymer ?
#
loop_
_entity_poly.entity_id
_entity_poly.type
_entity_poly.pdbx_seq_one_letter_code
_entity_poly.pdbx_strand_id
1 'polypeptide(L)'
;ALLLSAVSSVAAIFNLVVFISIIAICVCITGRYIFRDQMDEVTRSNYGSFFVGLLTTFQILTGDSWTGVLFSSMSVKDTVYGMFFASIYTVGWYVFSALVVFNLFVAVIIENFQVTETMDNIARPGHISLFRQTFRNSFAV
;
A
#
# COMPACT_ATOMS: atom_id res chain seq x y z
N ALA A 1 -2.65 23.65 -12.46
CA ALA A 1 -1.36 22.94 -12.29
C ALA A 1 -1.47 21.88 -11.19
N LEU A 2 -1.67 22.26 -9.92
CA LEU A 2 -1.78 21.31 -8.79
C LEU A 2 -2.88 20.25 -8.95
N LEU A 3 -4.07 20.64 -9.44
CA LEU A 3 -5.17 19.68 -9.68
C LEU A 3 -4.86 18.70 -10.82
N LEU A 4 -4.10 19.11 -11.84
CA LEU A 4 -3.72 18.24 -12.96
C LEU A 4 -2.64 17.23 -12.55
N SER A 5 -1.67 17.67 -11.74
CA SER A 5 -0.67 16.79 -11.11
C SER A 5 -1.35 15.78 -10.18
N ALA A 6 -2.28 16.23 -9.33
CA ALA A 6 -3.05 15.35 -8.45
C ALA A 6 -3.85 14.29 -9.24
N VAL A 7 -4.49 14.68 -10.36
CA VAL A 7 -5.24 13.73 -11.21
C VAL A 7 -4.33 12.68 -11.84
N SER A 8 -3.12 13.06 -12.26
CA SER A 8 -2.14 12.11 -12.80
C SER A 8 -1.70 11.06 -11.76
N SER A 9 -1.54 11.48 -10.51
CA SER A 9 -1.10 10.59 -9.43
C SER A 9 -2.24 9.73 -8.87
N VAL A 10 -3.47 10.24 -8.92
CA VAL A 10 -4.69 9.47 -8.60
C VAL A 10 -4.81 8.24 -9.50
N ALA A 11 -4.45 8.33 -10.77
CA ALA A 11 -4.48 7.17 -11.68
C ALA A 11 -3.49 6.06 -11.25
N ALA A 12 -2.29 6.43 -10.80
CA ALA A 12 -1.29 5.46 -10.32
C ALA A 12 -1.73 4.81 -8.99
N ILE A 13 -2.23 5.60 -8.05
CA ILE A 13 -2.77 5.11 -6.77
C ILE A 13 -3.97 4.20 -7.01
N PHE A 14 -4.87 4.58 -7.93
CA PHE A 14 -6.03 3.77 -8.29
C PHE A 14 -5.62 2.41 -8.85
N ASN A 15 -4.67 2.37 -9.77
CA ASN A 15 -4.13 1.11 -10.30
C ASN A 15 -3.54 0.23 -9.19
N LEU A 16 -2.84 0.83 -8.23
CA LEU A 16 -2.30 0.11 -7.09
C LEU A 16 -3.40 -0.44 -6.17
N VAL A 17 -4.44 0.35 -5.88
CA VAL A 17 -5.57 -0.09 -5.05
C VAL A 17 -6.33 -1.24 -5.71
N VAL A 18 -6.55 -1.18 -7.02
CA VAL A 18 -7.17 -2.27 -7.79
C VAL A 18 -6.27 -3.52 -7.75
N PHE A 19 -4.96 -3.36 -7.94
CA PHE A 19 -4.00 -4.46 -7.85
C PHE A 19 -4.03 -5.13 -6.47
N ILE A 20 -3.98 -4.33 -5.39
CA ILE A 20 -4.09 -4.81 -4.01
C ILE A 20 -5.41 -5.55 -3.80
N SER A 21 -6.52 -5.01 -4.32
CA SER A 21 -7.85 -5.61 -4.18
C SER A 21 -7.93 -6.98 -4.84
N ILE A 22 -7.36 -7.13 -6.05
CA ILE A 22 -7.31 -8.41 -6.76
C ILE A 22 -6.48 -9.43 -5.96
N ILE A 23 -5.29 -9.04 -5.48
CA ILE A 23 -4.45 -9.93 -4.68
C ILE A 23 -5.13 -10.31 -3.36
N ALA A 24 -5.78 -9.36 -2.68
CA ALA A 24 -6.52 -9.62 -1.45
C ALA A 24 -7.67 -10.61 -1.69
N ILE A 25 -8.37 -10.53 -2.81
CA ILE A 25 -9.40 -11.53 -3.19
C ILE A 25 -8.76 -12.90 -3.41
N CYS A 26 -7.63 -13.00 -4.14
CA CYS A 26 -6.92 -14.26 -4.34
C CYS A 26 -6.45 -14.88 -3.01
N VAL A 27 -5.89 -14.06 -2.13
CA VAL A 27 -5.46 -14.48 -0.78
C VAL A 27 -6.65 -14.93 0.03
N CYS A 28 -7.75 -14.18 0.04
CA CYS A 28 -8.99 -14.55 0.71
C CYS A 28 -9.48 -15.93 0.26
N ILE A 29 -9.62 -16.16 -1.05
CA ILE A 29 -10.04 -17.44 -1.62
C ILE A 29 -9.10 -18.57 -1.19
N THR A 30 -7.80 -18.32 -1.22
CA THR A 30 -6.78 -19.28 -0.78
C THR A 30 -6.89 -19.59 0.72
N GLY A 31 -7.13 -18.57 1.55
CA GLY A 31 -7.33 -18.71 2.99
C GLY A 31 -8.56 -19.54 3.32
N ARG A 32 -9.67 -19.32 2.59
CA ARG A 32 -10.86 -20.17 2.71
C ARG A 32 -10.57 -21.61 2.32
N TYR A 33 -9.77 -21.84 1.27
CA TYR A 33 -9.36 -23.19 0.88
C TYR A 33 -8.48 -23.88 1.94
N ILE A 34 -7.53 -23.15 2.54
CA ILE A 34 -6.57 -23.69 3.53
C ILE A 34 -7.25 -23.94 4.87
N PHE A 35 -7.97 -22.95 5.40
CA PHE A 35 -8.50 -23.00 6.76
C PHE A 35 -9.89 -23.58 6.82
N ARG A 36 -10.68 -23.43 5.75
CA ARG A 36 -12.10 -23.81 5.72
C ARG A 36 -12.83 -23.28 6.98
N ASP A 37 -14.03 -23.74 7.25
CA ASP A 37 -14.85 -23.28 8.38
C ASP A 37 -14.25 -23.66 9.77
N GLN A 38 -12.99 -24.14 9.82
CA GLN A 38 -12.30 -24.56 11.05
C GLN A 38 -12.03 -23.39 12.02
N MET A 39 -11.99 -22.15 11.51
CA MET A 39 -11.70 -20.96 12.32
C MET A 39 -12.96 -20.27 12.88
N ASP A 40 -14.16 -20.69 12.50
CA ASP A 40 -15.41 -19.95 12.78
C ASP A 40 -15.76 -19.92 14.26
N GLU A 41 -15.41 -20.97 15.00
CA GLU A 41 -15.65 -21.08 16.44
C GLU A 41 -14.52 -20.47 17.28
N VAL A 42 -13.36 -20.19 16.66
CA VAL A 42 -12.14 -19.74 17.36
C VAL A 42 -12.06 -18.24 17.46
N THR A 43 -12.42 -17.52 16.38
CA THR A 43 -12.24 -16.07 16.31
C THR A 43 -13.23 -15.44 15.34
N ARG A 44 -13.54 -14.15 15.55
CA ARG A 44 -14.32 -13.34 14.61
C ARG A 44 -13.54 -13.04 13.32
N SER A 45 -12.21 -13.06 13.39
CA SER A 45 -11.30 -12.83 12.27
C SER A 45 -10.91 -14.18 11.63
N ASN A 46 -11.84 -14.75 10.89
CA ASN A 46 -11.73 -16.11 10.32
C ASN A 46 -11.88 -16.13 8.79
N TYR A 47 -11.86 -17.34 8.20
CA TYR A 47 -12.02 -17.61 6.77
C TYR A 47 -13.24 -18.50 6.44
N GLY A 48 -14.25 -18.59 7.31
CA GLY A 48 -15.43 -19.45 7.06
C GLY A 48 -16.41 -18.91 6.03
N SER A 49 -16.50 -17.59 5.85
CA SER A 49 -17.31 -16.99 4.78
C SER A 49 -16.49 -16.05 3.91
N PHE A 50 -16.95 -15.78 2.68
CA PHE A 50 -16.22 -14.91 1.74
C PHE A 50 -16.03 -13.50 2.29
N PHE A 51 -17.10 -12.89 2.80
CA PHE A 51 -17.04 -11.52 3.31
C PHE A 51 -16.23 -11.41 4.60
N VAL A 52 -16.37 -12.37 5.53
CA VAL A 52 -15.56 -12.38 6.75
C VAL A 52 -14.09 -12.68 6.42
N GLY A 53 -13.81 -13.62 5.53
CA GLY A 53 -12.46 -13.90 5.04
C GLY A 53 -11.81 -12.71 4.33
N LEU A 54 -12.59 -11.93 3.58
CA LEU A 54 -12.11 -10.70 2.94
C LEU A 54 -11.78 -9.64 3.99
N LEU A 55 -12.63 -9.48 5.02
CA LEU A 55 -12.36 -8.58 6.14
C LEU A 55 -11.13 -9.01 6.94
N THR A 56 -10.96 -10.30 7.22
CA THR A 56 -9.77 -10.86 7.88
C THR A 56 -8.51 -10.62 7.05
N THR A 57 -8.60 -10.78 5.72
CA THR A 57 -7.49 -10.49 4.79
C THR A 57 -7.14 -9.00 4.81
N PHE A 58 -8.15 -8.13 4.83
CA PHE A 58 -7.98 -6.68 4.96
C PHE A 58 -7.39 -6.29 6.31
N GLN A 59 -7.84 -6.90 7.40
CA GLN A 59 -7.31 -6.70 8.74
C GLN A 59 -5.80 -7.02 8.82
N ILE A 60 -5.37 -8.14 8.22
CA ILE A 60 -3.93 -8.45 8.12
C ILE A 60 -3.22 -7.42 7.25
N LEU A 61 -3.83 -6.98 6.15
CA LEU A 61 -3.26 -5.97 5.24
C LEU A 61 -2.99 -4.65 5.96
N THR A 62 -3.90 -4.19 6.82
CA THR A 62 -3.73 -2.98 7.64
C THR A 62 -2.77 -3.19 8.81
N GLY A 63 -2.36 -4.42 9.09
CA GLY A 63 -1.55 -4.78 10.25
C GLY A 63 -2.32 -4.73 11.57
N ASP A 64 -3.65 -4.71 11.55
CA ASP A 64 -4.44 -4.67 12.77
C ASP A 64 -4.58 -6.08 13.35
N SER A 65 -4.04 -6.29 14.56
CA SER A 65 -4.23 -7.54 15.30
C SER A 65 -3.92 -8.81 14.50
N TRP A 66 -2.99 -8.72 13.53
CA TRP A 66 -2.65 -9.80 12.59
C TRP A 66 -2.04 -11.01 13.29
N THR A 67 -1.35 -10.79 14.41
CA THR A 67 -0.79 -11.85 15.25
C THR A 67 -1.88 -12.71 15.89
N GLY A 68 -3.04 -12.12 16.23
CA GLY A 68 -4.21 -12.86 16.68
C GLY A 68 -4.71 -13.82 15.62
N VAL A 69 -4.81 -13.35 14.37
CA VAL A 69 -5.20 -14.18 13.23
C VAL A 69 -4.18 -15.29 12.97
N LEU A 70 -2.88 -15.01 13.12
CA LEU A 70 -1.80 -16.00 13.03
C LEU A 70 -1.96 -17.12 14.07
N PHE A 71 -2.15 -16.78 15.34
CA PHE A 71 -2.28 -17.80 16.37
C PHE A 71 -3.57 -18.61 16.22
N SER A 72 -4.68 -17.96 15.86
CA SER A 72 -5.94 -18.67 15.54
C SER A 72 -5.82 -19.56 14.30
N SER A 73 -5.03 -19.17 13.29
CA SER A 73 -4.85 -19.97 12.08
C SER A 73 -3.95 -21.19 12.31
N MET A 74 -3.01 -21.08 13.26
CA MET A 74 -2.20 -22.21 13.72
C MET A 74 -2.99 -23.16 14.63
N SER A 75 -3.83 -22.63 15.53
CA SER A 75 -4.54 -23.46 16.52
C SER A 75 -5.55 -24.43 15.91
N VAL A 76 -6.00 -24.18 14.67
CA VAL A 76 -6.94 -25.05 13.94
C VAL A 76 -6.25 -26.17 13.16
N LYS A 77 -4.92 -26.30 13.25
CA LYS A 77 -4.14 -27.33 12.55
C LYS A 77 -3.59 -28.35 13.54
N ASP A 78 -3.88 -29.63 13.32
CA ASP A 78 -3.48 -30.71 14.23
C ASP A 78 -2.02 -31.16 14.06
N THR A 79 -1.39 -30.81 12.93
CA THR A 79 -0.02 -31.23 12.61
C THR A 79 0.95 -30.07 12.67
N VAL A 80 2.19 -30.33 13.11
CA VAL A 80 3.27 -29.33 13.13
C VAL A 80 3.49 -28.75 11.73
N TYR A 81 3.43 -29.58 10.68
CA TYR A 81 3.50 -29.12 9.30
C TYR A 81 2.33 -28.20 8.93
N GLY A 82 1.10 -28.55 9.31
CA GLY A 82 -0.07 -27.72 9.08
C GLY A 82 0.02 -26.36 9.78
N MET A 83 0.47 -26.35 11.04
CA MET A 83 0.74 -25.11 11.78
C MET A 83 1.79 -24.26 11.07
N PHE A 84 2.90 -24.87 10.63
CA PHE A 84 3.97 -24.18 9.90
C PHE A 84 3.48 -23.56 8.58
N PHE A 85 2.69 -24.28 7.78
CA PHE A 85 2.09 -23.76 6.55
C PHE A 85 1.09 -22.62 6.83
N ALA A 86 0.26 -22.75 7.88
CA ALA A 86 -0.64 -21.69 8.32
C ALA A 86 0.11 -20.41 8.72
N SER A 87 1.24 -20.58 9.42
CA SER A 87 2.12 -19.48 9.79
C SER A 87 2.73 -18.81 8.56
N ILE A 88 3.30 -19.58 7.63
CA ILE A 88 3.89 -19.04 6.39
C ILE A 88 2.85 -18.28 5.58
N TYR A 89 1.64 -18.82 5.44
CA TYR A 89 0.56 -18.16 4.72
C TYR A 89 0.21 -16.80 5.37
N THR A 90 -0.02 -16.78 6.69
CA THR A 90 -0.46 -15.58 7.40
C THR A 90 0.64 -14.53 7.47
N VAL A 91 1.87 -14.93 7.84
CA VAL A 91 3.04 -14.04 7.92
C VAL A 91 3.45 -13.57 6.51
N GLY A 92 3.41 -14.45 5.52
CA GLY A 92 3.73 -14.10 4.14
C GLY A 92 2.79 -13.02 3.59
N TRP A 93 1.49 -13.13 3.87
CA TRP A 93 0.54 -12.07 3.50
C TRP A 93 0.82 -10.76 4.24
N TYR A 94 1.07 -10.81 5.55
CA TYR A 94 1.43 -9.62 6.34
C TYR A 94 2.70 -8.91 5.83
N VAL A 95 3.75 -9.67 5.54
CA VAL A 95 5.00 -9.09 5.02
C VAL A 95 4.78 -8.50 3.63
N PHE A 96 4.08 -9.21 2.74
CA PHE A 96 3.75 -8.71 1.41
C PHE A 96 2.94 -7.41 1.49
N SER A 97 1.90 -7.37 2.33
CA SER A 97 1.08 -6.17 2.50
C SER A 97 1.88 -5.00 3.07
N ALA A 98 2.75 -5.25 4.05
CA ALA A 98 3.62 -4.23 4.61
C ALA A 98 4.57 -3.65 3.55
N LEU A 99 5.15 -4.47 2.66
CA LEU A 99 5.99 -4.00 1.56
C LEU A 99 5.21 -3.14 0.57
N VAL A 100 3.97 -3.51 0.24
CA VAL A 100 3.13 -2.73 -0.68
C VAL A 100 2.74 -1.38 -0.07
N VAL A 101 2.32 -1.35 1.20
CA VAL A 101 1.98 -0.10 1.90
C VAL A 101 3.21 0.79 2.05
N PHE A 102 4.37 0.22 2.35
CA PHE A 102 5.63 0.96 2.39
C PHE A 102 5.99 1.55 1.02
N ASN A 103 5.82 0.79 -0.06
CA ASN A 103 6.05 1.28 -1.41
C ASN A 103 5.10 2.43 -1.79
N LEU A 104 3.85 2.40 -1.32
CA LEU A 104 2.93 3.54 -1.47
C LEU A 104 3.43 4.79 -0.72
N PHE A 105 3.91 4.61 0.52
CA PHE A 105 4.46 5.72 1.31
C PHE A 105 5.69 6.35 0.64
N VAL A 106 6.62 5.52 0.14
CA VAL A 106 7.79 5.98 -0.63
C VAL A 106 7.37 6.71 -1.89
N ALA A 107 6.41 6.18 -2.65
CA ALA A 107 5.90 6.83 -3.86
C ALA A 107 5.32 8.23 -3.56
N VAL A 108 4.53 8.37 -2.49
CA VAL A 108 3.97 9.66 -2.06
C VAL A 108 5.08 10.62 -1.65
N ILE A 109 6.10 10.17 -0.92
CA ILE A 109 7.23 11.03 -0.53
C ILE A 109 7.99 11.54 -1.76
N ILE A 110 8.31 10.65 -2.71
CA ILE A 110 9.01 11.01 -3.94
C ILE A 110 8.22 12.07 -4.72
N GLU A 111 6.91 11.90 -4.82
CA GLU A 111 6.03 12.87 -5.48
C GLU A 111 6.09 14.25 -4.80
N ASN A 112 6.09 14.29 -3.45
CA ASN A 112 6.22 15.55 -2.70
C ASN A 112 7.57 16.25 -2.93
N PHE A 113 8.67 15.49 -2.99
CA PHE A 113 9.99 16.06 -3.29
C PHE A 113 10.07 16.61 -4.72
N GLN A 114 9.53 15.88 -5.71
CA GLN A 114 9.53 16.33 -7.11
C GLN A 114 8.71 17.61 -7.32
N VAL A 115 7.59 17.77 -6.61
CA VAL A 115 6.80 19.02 -6.64
C VAL A 115 7.62 20.19 -6.09
N THR A 116 8.37 19.99 -5.00
CA THR A 116 9.19 21.02 -4.37
C THR A 116 10.34 21.47 -5.27
N GLU A 117 11.08 20.53 -5.88
CA GLU A 117 12.16 20.85 -6.84
C GLU A 117 11.63 21.60 -8.07
N THR A 118 10.45 21.22 -8.56
CA THR A 118 9.82 21.92 -9.69
C THR A 118 9.48 23.37 -9.33
N MET A 119 8.97 23.62 -8.12
CA MET A 119 8.66 24.99 -7.66
C MET A 119 9.93 25.82 -7.46
N ASP A 120 10.99 25.27 -6.87
CA ASP A 120 12.28 25.97 -6.71
C ASP A 120 12.92 26.36 -8.05
N ASN A 121 12.84 25.46 -9.05
CA ASN A 121 13.34 25.73 -10.40
C ASN A 121 12.53 26.81 -11.13
N ILE A 122 11.25 27.00 -10.80
CA ILE A 122 10.40 28.07 -11.34
C ILE A 122 10.61 29.40 -10.59
N ALA A 123 10.83 29.36 -9.27
CA ALA A 123 11.01 30.53 -8.42
C ALA A 123 12.39 31.19 -8.59
N ARG A 124 13.41 30.42 -8.97
CA ARG A 124 14.70 31.00 -9.37
C ARG A 124 14.50 31.81 -10.66
N PRO A 125 14.70 33.14 -10.67
CA PRO A 125 14.72 33.89 -11.92
C PRO A 125 15.81 33.28 -12.79
N GLY A 126 15.41 32.62 -13.87
CA GLY A 126 16.36 31.99 -14.78
C GLY A 126 17.42 32.99 -15.20
N HIS A 127 18.63 32.50 -15.52
CA HIS A 127 19.73 33.38 -15.96
C HIS A 127 19.32 34.34 -17.09
N ILE A 128 18.31 33.97 -17.90
CA ILE A 128 17.72 34.81 -18.95
C ILE A 128 16.92 36.00 -18.37
N SER A 129 16.17 35.83 -17.29
CA SER A 129 15.46 36.96 -16.64
C SER A 129 16.41 37.91 -15.94
N LEU A 130 17.48 37.38 -15.32
CA LEU A 130 18.56 38.19 -14.76
C LEU A 130 19.33 38.92 -15.85
N PHE A 131 19.74 38.21 -16.91
CA PHE A 131 20.40 38.80 -18.07
C PHE A 131 19.56 39.91 -18.68
N ARG A 132 18.26 39.67 -18.92
CA ARG A 132 17.34 40.69 -19.44
C ARG A 132 17.21 41.89 -18.50
N GLN A 133 17.23 41.68 -17.19
CA GLN A 133 17.14 42.76 -16.21
C GLN A 133 18.43 43.57 -16.14
N THR A 134 19.59 42.92 -16.16
CA THR A 134 20.90 43.58 -16.26
C THR A 134 21.01 44.36 -17.55
N PHE A 135 20.67 43.75 -18.70
CA PHE A 135 20.71 44.41 -19.99
C PHE A 135 19.79 45.64 -20.00
N ARG A 136 18.53 45.50 -19.58
CA ARG A 136 17.58 46.61 -19.49
C ARG A 136 18.06 47.75 -18.59
N ASN A 137 18.70 47.44 -17.46
CA ASN A 137 19.24 48.47 -16.56
C ASN A 137 20.51 49.14 -17.13
N SER A 138 21.28 48.45 -17.96
CA SER A 138 22.46 49.02 -18.64
C SER A 138 22.10 50.00 -19.76
N PHE A 139 20.89 49.93 -20.33
CA PHE A 139 20.40 50.87 -21.35
C PHE A 139 19.49 51.98 -20.79
N ALA A 140 19.28 52.03 -19.47
CA ALA A 140 18.46 53.04 -18.80
C ALA A 140 19.28 54.16 -18.14
N VAL A 141 20.59 54.21 -18.40
CA VAL A 141 21.54 55.29 -18.03
C VAL A 141 21.91 56.03 -19.31
#